data_AF-A0A7Y2BLL3-F1
#
_entry.id   AF-A0A7Y2BLL3-F1
#
_cell.length_a   1.000
_cell.length_b   1.000
_cell.length_c   1.000
_cell.angle_alpha   90.00
_cell.angle_beta   90.00
_cell.angle_gamma   90.00
#
_symmetry.space_group_name_H-M   'P 1'
#
loop_
_entity.id
_entity.type
_entity.pdbx_description
1 polymer ?
#
loop_
_entity_poly.entity_id
_entity_poly.type
_entity_poly.pdbx_seq_one_letter_code
_entity_poly.pdbx_strand_id
1 'polypeptide(L)'
;MPYVPAELYTRIRRVEWSRSDFAQQERIKMGPLCIDLAAHEVTVDGRSRQLTHQEFALLSFLCQNRGRVFSRRQLLERVWGVDYYGSSRTVDIHVRRLRMKLGHTVNNLETVRGVGYKMKEP
;
A
#
# COMPACT_ATOMS: atom_id res chain seq x y z
N MET A 1 -28.58 1.88 5.76
CA MET A 1 -28.79 0.94 4.64
C MET A 1 -27.76 -0.17 4.74
N PRO A 2 -28.14 -1.39 5.14
CA PRO A 2 -27.19 -2.49 5.27
C PRO A 2 -27.14 -3.31 3.97
N TYR A 3 -25.94 -3.56 3.45
CA TYR A 3 -25.66 -4.72 2.60
C TYR A 3 -24.16 -5.05 2.65
N VAL A 4 -23.88 -6.25 3.14
CA VAL A 4 -22.62 -7.02 3.08
C VAL A 4 -22.98 -8.21 2.17
N PRO A 5 -22.09 -8.76 1.29
CA PRO A 5 -21.12 -9.76 1.77
C PRO A 5 -19.88 -9.98 0.87
N ALA A 6 -18.76 -10.40 1.46
CA ALA A 6 -17.73 -11.18 0.75
C ALA A 6 -17.01 -12.10 1.75
N GLU A 7 -17.78 -13.06 2.26
CA GLU A 7 -17.25 -14.33 2.71
C GLU A 7 -16.70 -15.10 1.49
N LEU A 8 -15.69 -15.95 1.73
CA LEU A 8 -15.27 -17.09 0.89
C LEU A 8 -14.49 -16.81 -0.42
N TYR A 9 -13.19 -16.52 -0.31
CA TYR A 9 -12.18 -17.12 -1.19
C TYR A 9 -10.93 -17.45 -0.36
N THR A 10 -10.94 -18.62 0.28
CA THR A 10 -10.38 -19.89 -0.21
C THR A 10 -8.88 -20.01 0.04
N ARG A 11 -8.57 -21.00 0.86
CA ARG A 11 -7.27 -21.67 0.92
C ARG A 11 -6.80 -22.01 -0.49
N ILE A 12 -5.48 -22.03 -0.66
CA ILE A 12 -4.70 -22.47 -1.82
C ILE A 12 -4.29 -21.32 -2.75
N ARG A 13 -3.10 -20.77 -2.49
CA ARG A 13 -2.03 -20.65 -3.52
C ARG A 13 -0.68 -20.38 -2.88
N ARG A 14 -0.16 -21.43 -2.27
CA ARG A 14 1.28 -21.69 -2.26
C ARG A 14 1.64 -22.12 -3.69
N VAL A 15 2.73 -21.57 -4.24
CA VAL A 15 3.34 -21.88 -5.55
C VAL A 15 2.75 -21.11 -6.74
N GLU A 16 3.47 -20.06 -7.17
CA GLU A 16 3.86 -19.78 -8.56
C GLU A 16 4.81 -18.57 -8.58
N TRP A 17 6.05 -18.79 -8.14
CA TRP A 17 7.19 -17.84 -8.28
C TRP A 17 7.83 -17.89 -9.68
N SER A 18 7.11 -18.34 -10.72
CA SER A 18 7.77 -18.82 -11.93
C SER A 18 7.01 -18.60 -13.25
N ARG A 19 6.29 -17.48 -13.44
CA ARG A 19 5.79 -17.15 -14.78
C ARG A 19 5.85 -15.65 -15.09
N SER A 20 6.80 -15.34 -15.98
CA SER A 20 6.72 -14.31 -17.01
C SER A 20 7.24 -12.93 -16.63
N ASP A 21 8.24 -12.44 -17.36
CA ASP A 21 8.83 -11.09 -17.28
C ASP A 21 7.81 -9.93 -17.16
N PHE A 22 6.61 -10.08 -17.71
CA PHE A 22 5.52 -9.10 -17.57
C PHE A 22 4.96 -9.00 -16.14
N ALA A 23 4.89 -10.14 -15.42
CA ALA A 23 4.40 -10.18 -14.05
C ALA A 23 5.40 -9.59 -13.04
N GLN A 24 6.67 -9.38 -13.44
CA GLN A 24 7.65 -8.70 -12.59
C GLN A 24 7.45 -7.17 -12.59
N GLN A 25 6.96 -6.56 -13.68
CA GLN A 25 6.73 -5.11 -13.73
C GLN A 25 5.54 -4.69 -12.85
N GLU A 26 4.58 -5.58 -12.63
CA GLU A 26 3.37 -5.31 -11.85
C GLU A 26 3.48 -5.79 -10.40
N ARG A 27 4.61 -6.37 -9.98
CA ARG A 27 4.82 -6.87 -8.62
C ARG A 27 5.94 -6.14 -7.89
N ILE A 28 5.59 -5.58 -6.75
CA ILE A 28 6.53 -4.87 -5.90
C ILE A 28 6.88 -5.72 -4.67
N LYS A 29 8.14 -6.14 -4.55
CA LYS A 29 8.64 -6.89 -3.38
C LYS A 29 9.55 -6.02 -2.51
N MET A 30 9.34 -6.06 -1.19
CA MET A 30 10.11 -5.36 -0.16
C MET A 30 10.19 -6.19 1.12
N GLY A 31 11.27 -6.97 1.27
CA GLY A 31 11.38 -7.90 2.40
C GLY A 31 10.14 -8.82 2.47
N PRO A 32 9.38 -8.82 3.57
CA PRO A 32 8.17 -9.63 3.71
C PRO A 32 6.92 -9.04 3.03
N LEU A 33 6.96 -7.80 2.54
CA LEU A 33 5.86 -7.17 1.78
C LEU A 33 5.95 -7.57 0.30
N CYS A 34 4.83 -8.07 -0.24
CA CYS A 34 4.62 -8.19 -1.67
C CYS A 34 3.33 -7.48 -2.04
N ILE A 35 3.37 -6.64 -3.08
CA ILE A 35 2.21 -5.96 -3.66
C ILE A 35 2.08 -6.46 -5.09
N ASP A 36 0.90 -6.94 -5.45
CA ASP A 36 0.50 -7.23 -6.82
C ASP A 36 -0.38 -6.07 -7.31
N LEU A 37 0.16 -5.24 -8.21
CA LEU A 37 -0.50 -4.04 -8.71
C LEU A 37 -1.69 -4.40 -9.61
N ALA A 38 -1.57 -5.44 -10.41
CA ALA A 38 -2.61 -5.89 -11.33
C ALA A 38 -3.77 -6.56 -10.59
N ALA A 39 -3.46 -7.43 -9.63
CA ALA A 39 -4.47 -8.08 -8.79
C ALA A 39 -5.01 -7.16 -7.69
N HIS A 40 -4.36 -6.02 -7.46
CA HIS A 40 -4.68 -5.09 -6.37
C HIS A 40 -4.61 -5.76 -4.98
N GLU A 41 -3.63 -6.67 -4.82
CA GLU A 41 -3.44 -7.49 -3.63
C GLU A 41 -2.17 -7.12 -2.87
N VAL A 42 -2.22 -7.23 -1.54
CA VAL A 42 -1.06 -7.02 -0.67
C VAL A 42 -0.90 -8.22 0.24
N THR A 43 0.31 -8.76 0.30
CA THR A 43 0.66 -9.83 1.23
C THR A 43 1.84 -9.39 2.10
N VAL A 44 1.79 -9.79 3.37
CA VAL A 44 2.87 -9.61 4.34
C VAL A 44 3.17 -10.96 4.97
N ASP A 45 4.42 -11.41 4.88
CA ASP A 45 4.84 -12.75 5.33
C ASP A 45 3.99 -13.86 4.67
N GLY A 46 3.64 -13.67 3.40
CA GLY A 46 2.78 -14.58 2.63
C GLY A 46 1.30 -14.59 3.06
N ARG A 47 0.87 -13.73 3.99
CA ARG A 47 -0.52 -13.58 4.40
C ARG A 47 -1.16 -12.37 3.74
N SER A 48 -2.32 -12.57 3.10
CA SER A 48 -3.08 -11.47 2.48
C SER A 48 -3.53 -10.44 3.52
N ARG A 49 -3.43 -9.16 3.16
CA ARG A 49 -3.84 -8.01 3.98
C ARG A 49 -4.92 -7.24 3.23
N GLN A 50 -6.11 -7.21 3.82
CA GLN A 50 -7.21 -6.43 3.28
C GLN A 50 -6.99 -4.94 3.52
N LEU A 51 -6.68 -4.23 2.45
CA LEU A 51 -6.57 -2.78 2.41
C LEU A 51 -7.81 -2.18 1.73
N THR A 52 -8.20 -0.98 2.14
CA THR A 52 -9.14 -0.19 1.33
C THR A 52 -8.45 0.27 0.05
N HIS A 53 -9.24 0.71 -0.94
CA HIS A 53 -8.70 1.28 -2.18
C HIS A 53 -7.67 2.39 -1.90
N GLN A 54 -7.99 3.31 -0.98
CA GLN A 54 -7.12 4.44 -0.64
C GLN A 54 -5.85 4.02 0.11
N GLU A 55 -5.96 3.01 0.99
CA GLU A 55 -4.78 2.45 1.68
C GLU A 55 -3.85 1.74 0.69
N PHE A 56 -4.40 0.94 -0.22
CA PHE A 56 -3.64 0.29 -1.28
C PHE A 56 -2.97 1.32 -2.18
N ALA A 57 -3.72 2.29 -2.70
CA ALA A 57 -3.19 3.30 -3.61
C ALA A 57 -2.06 4.10 -2.96
N LEU A 58 -2.21 4.51 -1.69
CA LEU A 58 -1.17 5.19 -0.93
C LEU A 58 0.09 4.32 -0.76
N LEU A 59 -0.08 3.06 -0.35
CA LEU A 59 1.03 2.14 -0.15
C LEU A 59 1.77 1.88 -1.47
N SER A 60 1.04 1.53 -2.52
CA SER A 60 1.57 1.25 -3.85
C SER A 60 2.29 2.47 -4.42
N PHE A 61 1.73 3.67 -4.29
CA PHE A 61 2.38 4.91 -4.74
C PHE A 61 3.74 5.13 -4.06
N LEU A 62 3.79 5.00 -2.73
CA LEU A 62 5.03 5.15 -1.97
C LEU A 62 6.04 4.05 -2.31
N CYS A 63 5.57 2.81 -2.48
CA CYS A 63 6.40 1.66 -2.85
C CYS A 63 6.94 1.69 -4.28
N GLN A 64 6.25 2.36 -5.21
CA GLN A 64 6.76 2.65 -6.57
C GLN A 64 7.77 3.79 -6.56
N ASN A 65 7.65 4.73 -5.62
CA ASN A 65 8.51 5.91 -5.50
C ASN A 65 9.43 5.84 -4.26
N ARG A 66 10.10 4.70 -4.08
CA ARG A 66 10.98 4.46 -2.92
C ARG A 66 12.11 5.49 -2.86
N GLY A 67 12.60 5.75 -1.64
CA GLY A 67 13.64 6.73 -1.36
C GLY A 67 13.18 8.19 -1.42
N ARG A 68 12.07 8.48 -2.10
CA ARG A 68 11.55 9.85 -2.27
C ARG A 68 10.60 10.23 -1.15
N VAL A 69 10.74 11.48 -0.68
CA VAL A 69 9.84 12.07 0.32
C VAL A 69 8.70 12.79 -0.39
N PHE A 70 7.48 12.54 0.04
CA PHE A 70 6.29 13.25 -0.41
C PHE A 70 5.64 13.97 0.75
N SER A 71 5.32 15.24 0.53
CA SER A 71 4.53 16.01 1.49
C SER A 71 3.10 15.48 1.57
N ARG A 72 2.40 15.79 2.66
CA ARG A 72 1.00 15.37 2.84
C ARG A 72 0.11 15.89 1.72
N ARG A 73 0.32 17.14 1.28
CA ARG A 73 -0.43 17.74 0.17
C ARG A 73 -0.17 16.98 -1.14
N GLN A 74 1.09 16.68 -1.44
CA GLN A 74 1.43 15.90 -2.63
C GLN A 74 0.82 14.50 -2.60
N LEU A 75 0.83 13.82 -1.45
CA LEU A 75 0.19 12.51 -1.31
C LEU A 75 -1.33 12.60 -1.47
N LEU A 76 -1.93 13.65 -0.92
CA LEU A 76 -3.36 13.90 -1.08
C LEU A 76 -3.72 14.07 -2.56
N GLU A 77 -3.03 14.96 -3.27
CA GLU A 77 -3.24 15.21 -4.70
C GLU A 77 -3.01 13.99 -5.57
N ARG A 78 -1.96 13.20 -5.29
CA ARG A 78 -1.58 12.03 -6.10
C ARG A 78 -2.45 10.80 -5.89
N VAL A 79 -2.99 10.62 -4.68
CA VAL A 79 -3.73 9.41 -4.30
C VAL A 79 -5.24 9.64 -4.30
N TRP A 80 -5.70 10.84 -3.89
CA TRP A 80 -7.11 11.20 -3.88
C TRP A 80 -7.54 12.08 -5.07
N GLY A 81 -6.58 12.73 -5.75
CA GLY A 81 -6.85 13.62 -6.88
C GLY A 81 -6.71 15.09 -6.53
N VAL A 82 -6.52 15.93 -7.56
CA VAL A 82 -6.28 17.38 -7.43
C VAL A 82 -7.51 18.12 -6.89
N ASP A 83 -8.71 17.64 -7.22
CA ASP A 83 -9.99 18.24 -6.80
C ASP A 83 -10.47 17.74 -5.42
N TYR A 84 -9.64 16.98 -4.69
CA TYR A 84 -10.02 16.48 -3.37
C TYR A 84 -9.89 17.57 -2.30
N TYR A 85 -11.01 18.12 -1.87
CA TYR A 85 -11.11 19.17 -0.83
C TYR A 85 -10.85 18.69 0.62
N GLY A 86 -10.22 17.52 0.80
CA GLY A 86 -9.93 17.03 2.15
C GLY A 86 -8.69 17.66 2.79
N SER A 87 -8.54 17.42 4.09
CA SER A 87 -7.37 17.87 4.84
C SER A 87 -6.17 16.94 4.62
N SER A 88 -4.95 17.49 4.76
CA SER A 88 -3.72 16.70 4.92
C SER A 88 -3.80 15.67 6.05
N ARG A 89 -4.72 15.85 7.01
CA ARG A 89 -5.02 14.89 8.08
C ARG A 89 -5.54 13.55 7.55
N THR A 90 -6.19 13.52 6.39
CA THR A 90 -6.66 12.29 5.74
C THR A 90 -5.49 11.36 5.47
N VAL A 91 -4.37 11.89 4.98
CA VAL A 91 -3.13 11.13 4.74
C VAL A 91 -2.61 10.53 6.05
N ASP A 92 -2.53 11.32 7.12
CA ASP A 92 -2.06 10.83 8.42
C ASP A 92 -2.92 9.66 8.95
N ILE A 93 -4.24 9.76 8.80
CA ILE A 93 -5.18 8.70 9.22
C ILE A 93 -4.94 7.42 8.42
N HIS A 94 -4.74 7.53 7.10
CA HIS A 94 -4.51 6.37 6.24
C HIS A 94 -3.14 5.74 6.49
N VAL A 95 -2.09 6.55 6.71
CA VAL A 95 -0.78 6.06 7.14
C VAL A 95 -0.88 5.32 8.48
N ARG A 96 -1.64 5.86 9.44
CA ARG A 96 -1.86 5.19 10.72
C ARG A 96 -2.58 3.84 10.54
N ARG A 97 -3.61 3.78 9.70
CA ARG A 97 -4.33 2.52 9.40
C ARG A 97 -3.44 1.52 8.70
N LEU A 98 -2.65 1.95 7.72
CA LEU A 98 -1.64 1.10 7.07
C LEU A 98 -0.66 0.52 8.09
N ARG A 99 -0.14 1.32 9.02
CA ARG A 99 0.73 0.85 10.10
C ARG A 99 0.09 -0.25 10.95
N MET A 100 -1.17 -0.08 11.32
CA MET A 100 -1.89 -1.09 12.09
C MET A 100 -2.12 -2.38 11.30
N LYS A 101 -2.40 -2.29 9.99
CA LYS A 101 -2.70 -3.45 9.14
C LYS A 101 -1.46 -4.22 8.68
N LEU A 102 -0.36 -3.52 8.42
CA LEU A 102 0.88 -4.10 7.88
C LEU A 102 1.84 -4.59 8.97
N GLY A 103 1.68 -4.13 10.21
CA GLY A 103 2.53 -4.55 11.33
C GLY A 103 3.99 -4.15 11.14
N HIS A 104 4.93 -5.02 11.52
CA HIS A 104 6.38 -4.75 11.53
C HIS A 104 6.96 -4.33 10.17
N THR A 105 6.32 -4.74 9.07
CA THR A 105 6.74 -4.39 7.71
C THR A 105 6.58 -2.91 7.40
N VAL A 106 5.83 -2.18 8.23
CA VAL A 106 5.69 -0.73 8.13
C VAL A 106 6.92 0.05 8.61
N ASN A 107 7.94 -0.63 9.14
CA ASN A 107 9.21 0.01 9.49
C ASN A 107 9.85 0.73 8.29
N ASN A 108 9.50 0.31 7.06
CA ASN A 108 9.96 0.95 5.83
C ASN A 108 9.15 2.22 5.50
N LEU A 109 7.96 2.43 6.07
CA LEU A 109 7.14 3.63 5.89
C LEU A 109 7.49 4.68 6.94
N GLU A 110 8.45 5.54 6.60
CA GLU A 110 9.02 6.52 7.49
C GLU A 110 8.25 7.84 7.49
N THR A 111 8.17 8.47 8.66
CA THR A 111 7.71 9.85 8.79
C THR A 111 8.92 10.77 8.84
N VAL A 112 9.04 11.64 7.83
CA VAL A 112 10.02 12.71 7.80
C VAL A 112 9.39 13.93 8.48
N ARG A 113 9.80 14.21 9.71
CA ARG A 113 9.23 15.28 10.55
C ARG A 113 9.27 16.62 9.80
N GLY A 114 8.16 17.36 9.84
CA GLY A 114 8.02 18.64 9.13
C GLY A 114 7.84 18.54 7.61
N VAL A 115 8.13 17.38 6.99
CA VAL A 115 8.10 17.24 5.52
C VAL A 115 6.95 16.35 5.05
N GLY A 116 6.89 15.09 5.51
CA GLY A 116 5.88 14.15 5.03
C GLY A 116 6.26 12.69 5.24
N TYR A 117 6.05 11.86 4.22
CA TYR A 117 6.24 10.41 4.28
C TYR A 117 7.11 9.91 3.14
N LYS A 118 7.89 8.86 3.40
CA LYS A 118 8.68 8.15 2.38
C LYS A 118 8.63 6.65 2.62
N MET A 119 8.78 5.89 1.54
CA MET A 119 9.11 4.47 1.64
C MET A 119 10.63 4.31 1.58
N LYS A 120 11.22 3.61 2.54
CA LYS A 120 12.66 3.37 2.60
C LYS A 120 13.09 2.51 1.42
N GLU A 121 14.24 2.83 0.85
CA GLU A 121 14.94 1.94 -0.07
C GLU A 121 15.60 0.82 0.75
N PRO A 122 15.43 -0.46 0.36
CA PRO A 122 16.00 -1.60 1.08
C PRO A 122 17.53 -1.53 1.16
#